data_AF-A0A261BH88-F1
#
_entry.id   AF-A0A261BH88-F1
#
_cell.length_a   1.000
_cell.length_b   1.000
_cell.length_c   1.000
_cell.angle_alpha   90.00
_cell.angle_beta   90.00
_cell.angle_gamma   90.00
#
_symmetry.space_group_name_H-M   'P 1'
#
loop_
_entity.id
_entity.type
_entity.pdbx_description
1 polymer ?
#
loop_
_entity_poly.entity_id
_entity_poly.type
_entity_poly.pdbx_seq_one_letter_code
_entity_poly.pdbx_strand_id
1 'polypeptide(L)'
;MAEQMDEETLLAEETQVEPAPQTLESQLAKMQASIERALRKVIETQGQLQLEVAAVKNSLKRGADQSDRSADSKRDSVDSKKARRSCEVCKGEHPEHKCKKITPAERIAHAAKMGLCLNCNGKHEGHCRRSPACPQCKMPHLALYHI
;
A
#
# COMPACT_ATOMS: atom_id res chain seq x y z
N MET A 1 -89.35 -39.70 10.33
CA MET A 1 -88.38 -39.04 9.43
C MET A 1 -87.40 -38.35 10.37
N ALA A 2 -86.31 -39.00 10.79
CA ALA A 2 -85.05 -39.21 10.03
C ALA A 2 -84.40 -37.83 9.75
N GLU A 3 -83.18 -37.42 10.15
CA GLU A 3 -81.88 -38.02 10.56
C GLU A 3 -81.16 -36.96 11.45
N GLN A 4 -80.42 -37.26 12.53
CA GLN A 4 -79.01 -37.72 12.68
C GLN A 4 -77.92 -36.84 12.01
N MET A 5 -76.84 -36.59 12.80
CA MET A 5 -75.46 -36.16 12.45
C MET A 5 -75.24 -34.63 12.22
N ASP A 6 -74.21 -33.93 12.72
CA ASP A 6 -72.88 -34.34 13.17
C ASP A 6 -72.29 -33.49 14.31
N GLU A 7 -71.55 -34.21 15.14
CA GLU A 7 -70.69 -33.82 16.24
C GLU A 7 -69.27 -33.55 15.69
N GLU A 8 -69.04 -32.48 14.93
CA GLU A 8 -67.66 -32.18 14.48
C GLU A 8 -67.47 -30.73 14.01
N THR A 9 -67.23 -29.81 14.95
CA THR A 9 -66.36 -28.65 14.67
C THR A 9 -65.74 -28.13 15.96
N LEU A 10 -65.08 -29.07 16.64
CA LEU A 10 -64.00 -28.83 17.58
C LEU A 10 -62.88 -28.03 16.87
N LEU A 11 -62.30 -27.07 17.59
CA LEU A 11 -60.93 -26.57 17.44
C LEU A 11 -60.65 -25.60 16.27
N ALA A 12 -61.00 -24.33 16.47
CA ALA A 12 -60.24 -23.22 15.90
C ALA A 12 -60.13 -22.06 16.91
N GLU A 13 -59.81 -22.41 18.16
CA GLU A 13 -59.22 -21.43 19.07
C GLU A 13 -57.77 -21.30 18.62
N GLU A 14 -57.51 -20.35 17.71
CA GLU A 14 -56.17 -19.95 17.30
C GLU A 14 -55.41 -19.50 18.55
N THR A 15 -54.69 -20.43 19.15
CA THR A 15 -53.68 -20.13 20.15
C THR A 15 -52.64 -19.28 19.45
N GLN A 16 -52.74 -17.95 19.58
CA GLN A 16 -51.61 -17.07 19.38
C GLN A 16 -50.54 -17.53 20.36
N VAL A 17 -49.57 -18.28 19.83
CA VAL A 17 -48.34 -18.58 20.53
C VAL A 17 -47.62 -17.24 20.66
N GLU A 18 -47.83 -16.54 21.78
CA GLU A 18 -46.95 -15.46 22.20
C GLU A 18 -45.51 -15.98 22.12
N PRO A 19 -44.59 -15.28 21.44
CA PRO A 19 -43.20 -15.70 21.40
C PRO A 19 -42.68 -15.69 22.84
N ALA A 20 -42.38 -16.89 23.37
CA ALA A 20 -41.88 -17.06 24.71
C ALA A 20 -40.77 -16.03 25.00
N PRO A 21 -40.82 -15.31 26.14
CA PRO A 21 -39.81 -14.32 26.48
C PRO A 21 -38.45 -15.01 26.42
N GLN A 22 -37.54 -14.49 25.57
CA GLN A 22 -36.22 -15.08 25.40
C GLN A 22 -35.58 -15.21 26.77
N THR A 23 -35.42 -16.44 27.25
CA THR A 23 -34.83 -16.68 28.55
C THR A 23 -33.43 -16.06 28.58
N LEU A 24 -33.01 -15.59 29.75
CA LEU A 24 -31.69 -14.98 29.93
C LEU A 24 -30.57 -15.91 29.41
N GLU A 25 -30.78 -17.22 29.54
CA GLU A 25 -29.94 -18.28 28.99
C GLU A 25 -29.85 -18.25 27.45
N SER A 26 -30.96 -18.03 26.74
CA SER A 26 -30.97 -17.90 25.28
C SER A 26 -30.18 -16.67 24.81
N GLN A 27 -30.30 -15.55 25.54
CA GLN A 27 -29.54 -14.33 25.24
C GLN A 27 -28.04 -14.52 25.49
N LEU A 28 -27.67 -15.15 26.62
CA LEU A 28 -26.29 -15.50 26.93
C LEU A 28 -25.68 -16.43 25.87
N ALA A 29 -26.42 -17.46 25.44
CA ALA A 29 -25.97 -18.37 24.39
C ALA A 29 -25.72 -17.66 23.05
N LYS A 30 -26.61 -16.74 22.65
CA LYS A 30 -26.44 -15.93 21.43
C LYS A 30 -25.21 -15.02 21.52
N MET A 31 -25.01 -14.37 22.67
CA MET A 31 -23.84 -13.53 22.91
C MET A 31 -22.54 -14.34 22.87
N GLN A 32 -22.51 -15.49 23.54
CA GLN A 32 -21.36 -16.39 23.52
C GLN A 32 -21.02 -16.85 22.10
N ALA A 33 -22.01 -17.29 21.32
CA ALA A 33 -21.81 -17.68 19.92
C ALA A 33 -21.35 -16.50 19.04
N SER A 34 -21.74 -15.27 19.36
CA SER A 34 -21.26 -14.07 18.66
C SER A 34 -19.79 -13.79 19.00
N ILE A 35 -19.43 -13.87 20.28
CA ILE A 35 -18.05 -13.66 20.75
C ILE A 35 -17.12 -14.72 20.16
N GLU A 36 -17.52 -15.99 20.18
CA GLU A 36 -16.71 -17.08 19.61
C GLU A 36 -16.46 -16.88 18.11
N ARG A 37 -17.47 -16.43 17.34
CA ARG A 37 -17.30 -16.12 15.92
C ARG A 37 -16.37 -14.93 15.71
N ALA A 38 -16.49 -13.89 16.51
CA ALA A 38 -15.60 -12.73 16.44
C ALA A 38 -14.14 -13.13 16.75
N LEU A 39 -13.91 -13.93 17.80
CA LEU A 39 -12.58 -14.42 18.18
C LEU A 39 -11.96 -15.28 17.08
N ARG A 40 -12.71 -16.18 16.47
CA ARG A 40 -12.22 -16.98 15.32
C ARG A 40 -11.75 -16.09 14.17
N LYS A 41 -12.50 -15.05 13.84
CA LYS A 41 -12.15 -14.09 12.79
C LYS A 41 -10.89 -13.29 13.13
N VAL A 42 -10.72 -12.89 14.39
CA VAL A 42 -9.51 -12.19 14.86
C VAL A 42 -8.29 -13.09 14.71
N ILE A 43 -8.38 -14.36 15.13
CA ILE A 43 -7.28 -15.32 15.01
C ILE A 43 -6.89 -15.55 13.55
N GLU A 44 -7.86 -15.72 12.66
CA GLU A 44 -7.63 -15.88 11.23
C GLU A 44 -6.91 -14.66 10.62
N THR A 45 -7.40 -13.46 10.94
CA THR A 45 -6.81 -12.21 10.46
C THR A 45 -5.39 -12.02 10.99
N GLN A 46 -5.14 -12.34 12.27
CA GLN A 46 -3.80 -12.30 12.85
C GLN A 46 -2.86 -13.29 12.16
N GLY A 47 -3.33 -14.50 11.82
CA GLY A 47 -2.54 -15.48 11.07
C GLY A 47 -2.16 -14.97 9.68
N GLN A 48 -3.10 -14.37 8.95
CA GLN A 48 -2.84 -13.78 7.63
C GLN A 48 -1.82 -12.64 7.71
N LEU A 49 -1.99 -11.72 8.67
CA LEU A 49 -1.06 -10.61 8.88
C LEU A 49 0.35 -11.10 9.23
N GLN A 50 0.49 -12.15 10.04
CA GLN A 50 1.80 -12.74 10.34
C GLN A 50 2.48 -13.30 9.09
N LEU A 51 1.74 -13.93 8.19
CA LEU A 51 2.27 -14.42 6.91
C LEU A 51 2.71 -13.28 6.00
N GLU A 52 1.92 -12.21 5.90
CA GLU A 52 2.26 -11.02 5.10
C GLU A 52 3.51 -10.32 5.65
N VAL A 53 3.59 -10.13 6.97
CA VAL A 53 4.76 -9.56 7.64
C VAL A 53 6.00 -10.42 7.38
N ALA A 54 5.88 -11.75 7.44
CA ALA A 54 6.98 -12.66 7.13
C ALA A 54 7.40 -12.54 5.65
N ALA A 55 6.45 -12.43 4.71
CA ALA A 55 6.73 -12.25 3.28
C ALA A 55 7.45 -10.93 2.99
N VAL A 56 7.01 -9.83 3.61
CA VAL A 56 7.67 -8.52 3.49
C VAL A 56 9.07 -8.56 4.08
N LYS A 57 9.25 -9.15 5.28
CA LYS A 57 10.56 -9.32 5.92
C LYS A 57 11.53 -10.11 5.03
N ASN A 58 11.06 -11.20 4.41
CA ASN A 58 11.87 -12.01 3.49
C ASN A 58 12.22 -11.28 2.19
N SER A 59 11.33 -10.40 1.72
CA SER A 59 11.59 -9.58 0.53
C SER A 59 12.62 -8.50 0.81
N LEU A 60 12.54 -7.86 1.98
CA LEU A 60 13.52 -6.87 2.44
C LEU A 60 14.89 -7.49 2.69
N LYS A 61 14.96 -8.69 3.30
CA LYS A 61 16.22 -9.40 3.52
C LYS A 61 16.91 -9.75 2.19
N ARG A 62 16.15 -10.23 1.19
CA ARG A 62 16.68 -10.49 -0.15
C ARG A 62 17.17 -9.22 -0.86
N GLY A 63 16.49 -8.09 -0.69
CA GLY A 63 16.96 -6.79 -1.19
C GLY A 63 18.25 -6.29 -0.52
N ALA A 64 18.40 -6.54 0.78
CA ALA A 64 19.61 -6.19 1.53
C ALA A 64 20.81 -7.08 1.14
N ASP A 65 20.61 -8.40 1.02
CA ASP A 65 21.68 -9.34 0.63
C ASP A 65 22.13 -9.14 -0.84
N GLN A 66 21.28 -8.59 -1.71
CA GLN A 66 21.67 -8.20 -3.08
C GLN A 66 22.46 -6.89 -3.14
N SER A 67 22.37 -6.03 -2.12
CA SER A 67 23.13 -4.78 -2.08
C SER A 67 24.60 -4.97 -1.67
N ASP A 68 24.95 -6.08 -1.02
CA ASP A 68 26.32 -6.38 -0.57
C ASP A 68 27.12 -7.26 -1.56
N ARG A 69 26.47 -7.90 -2.53
CA ARG A 69 27.12 -8.82 -3.49
C ARG A 69 27.36 -8.25 -4.90
N SER A 70 27.06 -6.97 -5.14
CA SER A 70 27.40 -6.29 -6.40
C SER A 70 28.61 -5.35 -6.30
N ALA A 71 29.42 -5.46 -5.23
CA ALA A 71 30.65 -4.69 -5.08
C ALA A 71 31.88 -5.30 -5.77
N ASP A 72 31.80 -6.54 -6.28
CA ASP A 72 32.96 -7.22 -6.86
C ASP A 72 32.61 -7.96 -8.15
N SER A 73 32.37 -7.19 -9.21
CA SER A 73 32.43 -7.70 -10.59
C SER A 73 32.78 -6.57 -11.54
N LYS A 74 34.09 -6.45 -11.78
CA LYS A 74 34.71 -5.97 -13.02
C LYS A 74 33.90 -4.92 -13.76
N ARG A 75 34.15 -3.65 -13.46
CA ARG A 75 34.26 -2.66 -14.53
C ARG A 75 35.61 -1.99 -14.40
N ASP A 76 36.50 -2.49 -15.23
CA ASP A 76 37.60 -1.75 -15.83
C ASP A 76 37.36 -0.25 -15.80
N SER A 77 38.44 0.47 -15.54
CA SER A 77 38.70 1.84 -15.96
C SER A 77 38.20 2.09 -17.38
N VAL A 78 36.91 2.32 -17.56
CA VAL A 78 36.41 3.17 -18.63
C VAL A 78 36.42 4.56 -18.05
N ASP A 79 37.58 5.18 -18.24
CA ASP A 79 37.68 6.57 -18.62
C ASP A 79 36.37 6.97 -19.30
N SER A 80 35.45 7.50 -18.50
CA SER A 80 34.16 7.92 -18.99
C SER A 80 34.48 9.20 -19.75
N LYS A 81 34.93 9.04 -21.00
CA LYS A 81 34.51 9.87 -22.11
C LYS A 81 33.01 9.97 -21.95
N LYS A 82 32.57 10.95 -21.14
CA LYS A 82 31.20 11.41 -21.04
C LYS A 82 30.82 11.57 -22.49
N ALA A 83 30.02 10.63 -23.01
CA ALA A 83 29.27 10.88 -24.21
C ALA A 83 28.57 12.20 -23.88
N ARG A 84 29.03 13.29 -24.51
CA ARG A 84 28.46 14.62 -24.32
C ARG A 84 27.06 14.48 -24.88
N ARG A 85 26.13 14.01 -24.05
CA ARG A 85 24.72 13.95 -24.38
C ARG A 85 24.32 15.39 -24.54
N SER A 86 24.34 15.85 -25.80
CA SER A 86 23.80 17.13 -26.17
C SER A 86 22.32 17.10 -25.80
N CYS A 87 21.87 18.15 -25.13
CA CYS A 87 20.45 18.26 -24.83
C CYS A 87 19.69 18.39 -26.14
N GLU A 88 18.72 17.51 -26.39
CA GLU A 88 17.93 17.51 -27.63
C GLU A 88 17.16 18.83 -27.82
N VAL A 89 16.79 19.48 -26.72
CA VAL A 89 16.02 20.73 -26.72
C VAL A 89 16.86 21.95 -27.08
N CYS A 90 18.01 22.13 -26.45
CA CYS A 90 18.81 23.34 -26.61
C CYS A 90 20.10 23.14 -27.43
N LYS A 91 20.40 21.90 -27.82
CA LYS A 91 21.64 21.45 -28.47
C LYS A 91 22.91 21.77 -27.66
N GLY A 92 22.76 22.10 -26.38
CA GLY A 92 23.84 22.45 -25.48
C GLY A 92 24.47 21.23 -24.80
N GLU A 93 25.67 21.41 -24.25
CA GLU A 93 26.45 20.35 -23.60
C GLU A 93 26.03 20.13 -22.15
N HIS A 94 24.80 19.67 -21.95
CA HIS A 94 24.30 19.25 -20.65
C HIS A 94 23.24 18.17 -20.81
N PRO A 95 23.02 17.31 -19.81
CA PRO A 95 21.90 16.39 -19.82
C PRO A 95 20.56 17.16 -19.77
N GLU A 96 19.50 16.56 -20.29
CA GLU A 96 18.17 17.18 -20.43
C GLU A 96 17.60 17.70 -19.11
N HIS A 97 17.78 16.96 -18.01
CA HIS A 97 17.32 17.39 -16.69
C HIS A 97 17.97 18.71 -16.21
N LYS A 98 19.10 19.13 -16.76
CA LYS A 98 19.75 20.41 -16.44
C LYS A 98 19.42 21.53 -17.44
N CYS A 99 18.56 21.26 -18.42
CA CYS A 99 18.23 22.23 -19.45
C CYS A 99 17.45 23.42 -18.89
N LYS A 100 17.97 24.64 -19.08
CA LYS A 100 17.26 25.87 -18.68
C LYS A 100 16.11 26.24 -19.61
N LYS A 101 16.06 25.66 -20.83
CA LYS A 101 15.03 25.95 -21.84
C LYS A 101 13.75 25.12 -21.68
N ILE A 102 13.77 24.06 -20.87
CA ILE A 102 12.57 23.27 -20.56
C ILE A 102 11.98 23.69 -19.23
N THR A 103 10.69 23.43 -19.06
CA THR A 103 9.93 23.77 -17.85
C THR A 103 10.44 22.98 -16.63
N PRO A 104 10.25 23.49 -15.40
CA PRO A 104 10.54 22.75 -14.18
C PRO A 104 9.94 21.33 -14.17
N ALA A 105 8.70 21.17 -14.63
CA ALA A 105 8.01 19.88 -14.69
C ALA A 105 8.73 18.89 -15.62
N GLU A 106 9.15 19.33 -16.80
CA GLU A 106 9.90 18.50 -17.74
C GLU A 106 11.26 18.10 -17.15
N ARG A 107 11.98 19.02 -16.49
CA ARG A 107 13.25 18.67 -15.82
C ARG A 107 13.08 17.59 -14.76
N ILE A 108 11.99 17.65 -13.99
CA ILE A 108 11.65 16.63 -13.00
C ILE A 108 11.37 15.29 -13.69
N ALA A 109 10.58 15.27 -14.76
CA ALA A 109 10.27 14.06 -15.52
C ALA A 109 11.54 13.41 -16.10
N HIS A 110 12.44 14.19 -16.70
CA HIS A 110 13.72 13.68 -17.20
C HIS A 110 14.60 13.13 -16.07
N ALA A 111 14.69 13.82 -14.93
CA ALA A 111 15.45 13.35 -13.76
C ALA A 111 14.88 12.04 -13.20
N ALA A 112 13.55 11.92 -13.09
CA ALA A 112 12.86 10.72 -12.65
C ALA A 112 13.08 9.55 -13.63
N LYS A 113 12.99 9.79 -14.94
CA LYS A 113 13.29 8.79 -15.99
C LYS A 113 14.72 8.26 -15.90
N MET A 114 15.67 9.10 -15.47
CA MET A 114 17.06 8.72 -15.24
C MET A 114 17.32 8.11 -13.85
N GLY A 115 16.30 7.95 -13.00
CA GLY A 115 16.45 7.44 -11.64
C GLY A 115 17.24 8.37 -10.72
N LEU A 116 17.34 9.66 -11.05
CA LEU A 116 18.09 10.62 -10.24
C LEU A 116 17.26 11.10 -9.05
N CYS A 117 17.89 11.19 -7.88
CA CYS A 117 17.25 11.81 -6.72
C CYS A 117 16.87 13.27 -7.03
N LEU A 118 15.59 13.62 -6.92
CA LEU A 118 15.09 14.97 -7.20
C LEU A 118 15.56 16.05 -6.20
N ASN A 119 16.03 15.62 -5.01
CA ASN A 119 16.58 16.53 -4.01
C ASN A 119 18.07 16.84 -4.24
N CYS A 120 18.82 15.88 -4.77
CA CYS A 120 20.28 15.97 -4.88
C CYS A 120 20.82 15.83 -6.31
N ASN A 121 19.96 15.63 -7.33
CA ASN A 121 20.33 15.29 -8.71
C ASN A 121 21.35 14.13 -8.79
N GLY A 122 21.14 13.10 -7.98
CA GLY A 122 22.02 11.92 -7.94
C GLY A 122 23.42 12.16 -7.35
N LYS A 123 23.63 13.22 -6.54
CA LYS A 123 24.91 13.47 -5.82
C LYS A 123 25.18 12.52 -4.65
N HIS A 124 24.36 11.50 -4.45
CA HIS A 124 24.57 10.48 -3.41
C HIS A 124 24.22 9.11 -3.96
N GLU A 125 24.83 8.09 -3.37
CA GLU A 125 24.48 6.69 -3.56
C GLU A 125 23.50 6.28 -2.45
N GLY A 126 22.48 5.49 -2.80
CA GLY A 126 21.45 5.03 -1.85
C GLY A 126 20.46 6.11 -1.41
N HIS A 127 19.97 6.01 -0.17
CA HIS A 127 18.91 6.88 0.36
C HIS A 127 19.37 8.35 0.51
N CYS A 128 18.52 9.29 0.13
CA CYS A 128 18.84 10.72 0.24
C CYS A 128 18.85 11.15 1.70
N ARG A 129 20.02 11.51 2.24
CA ARG A 129 20.16 12.01 3.62
C ARG A 129 19.92 13.51 3.77
N ARG A 130 19.69 14.23 2.67
CA ARG A 130 19.40 15.66 2.73
C ARG A 130 17.91 15.85 2.93
N SER A 131 17.54 16.74 3.86
CA SER A 131 16.17 17.23 3.96
C SER A 131 15.75 17.82 2.61
N PRO A 132 14.50 17.63 2.19
CA PRO A 132 13.99 18.28 0.99
C PRO A 132 14.05 19.78 1.19
N ALA A 133 14.86 20.47 0.40
CA ALA A 133 15.01 21.91 0.53
C ALA A 133 15.24 22.51 -0.86
N CYS A 134 14.41 23.49 -1.21
CA CYS A 134 14.64 24.26 -2.42
C CYS A 134 15.84 25.19 -2.22
N PRO A 135 16.82 25.19 -3.14
CA PRO A 135 17.98 26.08 -3.04
C PRO A 135 17.61 27.56 -3.14
N GLN A 136 16.45 27.90 -3.72
CA GLN A 136 15.98 29.29 -3.85
C GLN A 136 15.17 29.75 -2.63
N CYS A 137 14.25 28.93 -2.12
CA CYS A 137 13.36 29.34 -1.04
C CYS A 137 13.80 28.91 0.36
N LYS A 138 14.75 27.97 0.48
CA LYS A 138 15.13 27.30 1.75
C LYS A 138 13.95 26.68 2.52
N MET A 139 12.79 26.56 1.88
CA MET A 139 11.57 25.97 2.40
C MET A 139 11.53 24.46 2.07
N PRO A 140 10.79 23.65 2.85
CA PRO A 140 10.71 22.20 2.67
C PRO A 140 9.80 21.81 1.51
N HIS A 141 10.09 22.28 0.30
CA HIS A 141 9.49 21.76 -0.92
C HIS A 141 10.53 21.00 -1.74
N LEU A 142 10.14 19.79 -2.14
CA LEU A 142 10.93 18.80 -2.88
C LEU A 142 11.16 19.25 -4.31
N ALA A 143 12.04 20.21 -4.55
CA ALA A 143 12.54 20.43 -5.89
C ALA A 143 13.85 21.22 -5.89
N LEU A 144 14.86 20.66 -6.57
CA LEU A 144 15.95 21.43 -7.17
C LEU A 144 15.46 22.47 -8.19
N TYR A 145 14.18 22.39 -8.56
CA TYR A 145 13.52 23.28 -9.50
C TYR A 145 12.48 24.08 -8.74
N HIS A 146 12.78 25.35 -8.48
CA HIS A 146 11.75 26.28 -8.04
C HIS A 146 10.68 26.37 -9.14
N ILE A 147 9.41 26.24 -8.74
CA ILE A 147 8.22 26.38 -9.59
C ILE A 147 7.63 27.74 -9.28
#